data_AF-A0A2G4H4W1-F1
#
_entry.id   AF-A0A2G4H4W1-F1
#
_cell.length_a   1.000
_cell.length_b   1.000
_cell.length_c   1.000
_cell.angle_alpha   90.00
_cell.angle_beta   90.00
_cell.angle_gamma   90.00
#
_symmetry.space_group_name_H-M   'P 1'
#
loop_
_entity.id
_entity.type
_entity.pdbx_description
1 polymer ?
#
loop_
_entity_poly.entity_id
_entity_poly.type
_entity_poly.pdbx_seq_one_letter_code
_entity_poly.pdbx_strand_id
1 'polypeptide(L)' 'MAQTSEQQAPVTTINDAVVEWRRETLERAGLDNERAERIAASDADLHEAVRLLEQGCAPELLERILL' A
#
# COMPACT_ATOMS: atom_id res chain seq x y z
N MET A 1 8.83 42.95 0.36
CA MET A 1 7.68 42.11 0.75
C MET A 1 7.77 40.81 -0.02
N ALA A 2 8.48 39.82 0.53
CA ALA A 2 8.56 38.49 -0.05
C ALA A 2 7.50 37.64 0.65
N GLN A 3 6.45 37.28 -0.09
CA GLN A 3 5.42 36.37 0.37
C GLN A 3 6.00 34.96 0.30
N THR A 4 6.51 34.46 1.42
CA THR A 4 6.84 33.04 1.56
C THR A 4 5.51 32.29 1.51
N SER A 5 5.24 31.60 0.40
CA SER A 5 4.12 30.68 0.30
C SER A 5 4.35 29.56 1.32
N GLU A 6 3.60 29.59 2.41
CA GLU A 6 3.49 28.50 3.37
C GLU A 6 2.73 27.36 2.67
N GLN A 7 3.46 26.51 1.92
CA GLN A 7 2.92 25.24 1.45
C GLN A 7 2.65 24.37 2.68
N GLN A 8 1.40 24.33 3.11
CA GLN A 8 0.94 23.40 4.14
C GLN A 8 1.05 21.98 3.56
N ALA A 9 1.98 21.17 4.09
CA ALA A 9 1.99 19.74 3.83
C ALA A 9 0.66 19.14 4.30
N PRO A 10 0.10 18.15 3.57
CA PRO A 10 -1.14 17.52 3.97
C PRO A 10 -1.00 16.94 5.38
N VAL A 11 -2.00 17.18 6.24
CA VAL A 11 -2.10 16.51 7.53
C VAL A 11 -2.48 15.07 7.25
N THR A 12 -1.49 14.19 7.17
CA THR A 12 -1.68 12.74 7.03
C THR A 12 -2.04 12.14 8.39
N THR A 13 -3.15 11.41 8.47
CA THR A 13 -3.51 10.67 9.70
C THR A 13 -2.59 9.47 9.85
N ILE A 14 -2.47 8.92 11.07
CA ILE A 14 -1.74 7.66 11.30
C ILE A 14 -2.29 6.53 10.38
N ASN A 15 -3.62 6.46 10.19
CA ASN A 15 -4.23 5.48 9.30
C ASN A 15 -3.77 5.65 7.84
N ASP A 16 -3.75 6.89 7.33
CA ASP A 16 -3.31 7.17 5.96
C ASP A 16 -1.83 6.78 5.78
N ALA A 17 -0.98 7.07 6.77
CA ALA A 17 0.43 6.66 6.76
C ALA A 17 0.61 5.14 6.81
N VAL A 18 -0.26 4.42 7.54
CA VAL A 18 -0.24 2.95 7.60
C VAL A 18 -0.67 2.34 6.26
N VAL A 19 -1.71 2.87 5.63
CA VAL A 19 -2.16 2.40 4.30
C VAL A 19 -1.07 2.63 3.25
N GLU A 20 -0.43 3.80 3.27
CA GLU A 20 0.69 4.09 2.36
C GLU A 20 1.86 3.13 2.58
N TRP A 21 2.25 2.88 3.84
CA TRP A 21 3.30 1.90 4.15
C TRP A 21 2.92 0.48 3.72
N ARG A 22 1.65 0.08 3.88
CA ARG A 22 1.13 -1.22 3.40
C ARG A 22 1.28 -1.33 1.87
N ARG A 23 0.92 -0.27 1.13
CA ARG A 23 1.02 -0.19 -0.32
C ARG A 23 2.47 -0.34 -0.78
N GLU A 24 3.37 0.48 -0.24
CA GLU A 24 4.80 0.44 -0.57
C GLU A 24 5.42 -0.94 -0.28
N THR A 25 5.01 -1.59 0.82
CA THR A 25 5.49 -2.92 1.18
C THR A 25 5.10 -3.97 0.14
N LEU A 26 3.85 -3.92 -0.35
CA LEU A 26 3.35 -4.83 -1.38
C LEU A 26 4.02 -4.58 -2.74
N GLU A 27 4.25 -3.33 -3.11
CA GLU A 27 4.96 -2.98 -4.35
C GLU A 27 6.40 -3.52 -4.34
N ARG A 28 7.08 -3.38 -3.20
CA ARG A 28 8.44 -3.92 -3.01
C ARG A 28 8.48 -5.46 -3.08
N ALA A 29 7.38 -6.12 -2.72
CA ALA A 29 7.21 -7.57 -2.87
C ALA A 29 6.88 -8.00 -4.31
N GLY A 30 6.68 -7.05 -5.24
CA GLY A 30 6.46 -7.31 -6.66
C GLY A 30 5.00 -7.22 -7.11
N LEU A 31 4.10 -6.70 -6.27
CA LEU A 31 2.73 -6.40 -6.66
C LEU A 31 2.66 -5.08 -7.44
N ASP A 32 1.76 -4.98 -8.41
CA ASP A 32 1.54 -3.70 -9.10
C ASP A 32 0.80 -2.69 -8.21
N ASN A 33 0.95 -1.40 -8.56
CA ASN A 33 0.44 -0.27 -7.79
C ASN A 33 -1.07 -0.34 -7.52
N GLU A 34 -1.88 -0.69 -8.52
CA GLU A 34 -3.34 -0.69 -8.42
C GLU A 34 -3.82 -1.79 -7.47
N ARG A 35 -3.22 -2.98 -7.54
CA ARG A 35 -3.51 -4.09 -6.63
C ARG A 35 -3.00 -3.83 -5.22
N ALA A 36 -1.79 -3.28 -5.11
CA ALA A 36 -1.19 -2.92 -3.84
C ALA A 36 -2.06 -1.91 -3.08
N GLU A 37 -2.60 -0.90 -3.77
CA GLU A 37 -3.52 0.07 -3.16
C GLU A 37 -4.80 -0.59 -2.64
N ARG A 38 -5.41 -1.48 -3.44
CA ARG A 38 -6.64 -2.19 -3.05
C ARG A 38 -6.46 -3.09 -1.82
N ILE A 39 -5.35 -3.84 -1.75
CA ILE A 39 -5.03 -4.70 -0.60
C ILE A 39 -4.58 -3.86 0.61
N ALA A 40 -3.85 -2.77 0.38
CA ALA A 40 -3.41 -1.88 1.45
C ALA A 40 -4.58 -1.20 2.17
N ALA A 41 -5.63 -0.84 1.43
CA ALA A 41 -6.84 -0.22 1.96
C ALA A 41 -7.84 -1.23 2.57
N SER A 42 -7.64 -2.53 2.41
CA SER A 42 -8.51 -3.57 2.96
C SER A 42 -8.02 -4.09 4.31
N ASP A 43 -8.85 -4.91 4.98
CA ASP A 43 -8.50 -5.63 6.21
C ASP A 43 -7.64 -6.88 5.97
N ALA A 44 -7.12 -7.08 4.76
CA ALA A 44 -6.28 -8.23 4.44
C ALA A 44 -5.00 -8.28 5.31
N ASP A 45 -4.55 -9.50 5.61
CA ASP A 45 -3.30 -9.71 6.34
C ASP A 45 -2.10 -9.41 5.44
N LEU A 46 -1.33 -8.37 5.80
CA LEU A 46 -0.17 -7.93 5.04
C LEU A 46 0.94 -8.99 5.04
N HIS A 47 1.15 -9.69 6.16
CA HIS A 47 2.18 -10.72 6.24
C HIS A 47 1.86 -11.89 5.31
N GLU A 48 0.60 -12.33 5.27
CA GLU A 48 0.20 -13.40 4.34
C GLU A 48 0.31 -12.94 2.88
N ALA A 49 -0.05 -11.68 2.58
CA ALA A 49 0.10 -11.13 1.24
C ALA A 49 1.56 -11.15 0.76
N VAL A 50 2.49 -10.67 1.59
CA VAL A 50 3.93 -10.69 1.29
C VAL A 50 4.44 -12.13 1.17
N ARG A 51 4.04 -13.03 2.07
CA ARG A 51 4.45 -14.44 2.04
C ARG A 51 4.03 -15.11 0.73
N LEU A 52 2.83 -14.84 0.24
CA LEU A 52 2.34 -15.39 -1.04
C LEU A 52 3.12 -14.83 -2.23
N LEU A 53 3.41 -13.52 -2.23
CA LEU A 53 4.24 -12.89 -3.26
C LEU A 53 5.67 -13.47 -3.31
N GLU A 54 6.30 -13.66 -2.15
CA GLU A 54 7.63 -14.28 -2.04
C GLU A 54 7.67 -15.73 -2.54
N GLN A 55 6.53 -16.46 -2.46
CA GLN A 55 6.39 -17.81 -3.03
C GLN A 55 6.15 -17.81 -4.55
N GLY A 56 6.09 -16.64 -5.19
CA GLY A 56 5.81 -16.51 -6.62
C GLY A 56 4.31 -16.62 -6.96
N CYS A 57 3.43 -16.32 -6.02
CA CYS A 57 1.99 -16.24 -6.30
C CYS A 57 1.70 -15.17 -7.36
N ALA A 58 0.87 -15.52 -8.34
CA ALA A 58 0.45 -14.57 -9.36
C ALA A 58 -0.41 -13.45 -8.72
N PRO A 59 -0.20 -12.18 -9.07
CA PRO A 59 -0.99 -11.06 -8.56
C PRO A 59 -2.51 -11.23 -8.65
N GLU A 60 -3.01 -11.78 -9.76
CA GLU A 60 -4.45 -12.04 -9.96
C GLU A 60 -5.00 -13.07 -8.97
N LEU A 61 -4.16 -14.06 -8.61
CA LEU A 61 -4.52 -15.11 -7.68
C LEU A 61 -4.46 -14.60 -6.24
N LEU A 62 -3.48 -13.75 -5.93
CA LEU A 62 -3.31 -13.12 -4.63
C LEU A 62 -4.57 -12.33 -4.24
N GLU A 63 -5.08 -11.48 -5.14
CA GLU A 63 -6.30 -10.71 -4.90
C GLU A 63 -7.49 -11.62 -4.59
N ARG A 64 -7.66 -12.72 -5.33
CA ARG A 64 -8.76 -13.67 -5.13
C ARG A 64 -8.69 -14.45 -3.81
N ILE A 65 -7.51 -14.51 -3.18
CA ILE A 65 -7.31 -15.16 -1.89
C ILE A 65 -7.61 -14.19 -0.74
N LEU A 66 -7.30 -12.91 -0.91
CA LEU A 66 -7.29 -11.92 0.16
C LEU A 66 -8.46 -10.93 0.15
N LEU A 67 -9.18 -10.79 -0.97
CA LEU A 67 -10.33 -9.90 -1.18
C LEU A 67 -11.58 -10.70 -1.58
#